data_AF-A0A0D6MKG0-F1
#
_entry.id   AF-A0A0D6MKG0-F1
#
_cell.length_a   1.000
_cell.length_b   1.000
_cell.length_c   1.000
_cell.angle_alpha   90.00
_cell.angle_beta   90.00
_cell.angle_gamma   90.00
#
_symmetry.space_group_name_H-M   'P 1'
#
loop_
_entity.id
_entity.type
_entity.pdbx_description
1 polymer ?
#
loop_
_entity_poly.entity_id
_entity_poly.type
_entity_poly.pdbx_seq_one_letter_code
_entity_poly.pdbx_strand_id
1 'polypeptide(L)'
;MLAAPLVATAQDIPPAPQGGFYGGQYGEQGSSTAVDGVQGSGAMPQQPAPSQSAPAMTPQMRRDITMGMTYRLPGDFLPRAAATLNALHSSGLQPPNSTGMSLEQTIAQIEAIPGLVPILRANGFDARSFVLGMTAFGMTLATDQGRAPPPGMPAPNPANLALFHAHPDQVQALIQAIGAPPGQMQATPGGQE
;
A
#
# COMPACT_ATOMS: atom_id res chain seq x y z
N MET A 1 -17.51 52.42 47.75
CA MET A 1 -18.52 52.30 46.68
C MET A 1 -18.33 50.92 46.05
N LEU A 2 -19.19 49.93 46.35
CA LEU A 2 -20.40 49.53 45.58
C LEU A 2 -20.05 49.12 44.14
N ALA A 3 -20.55 48.07 43.49
CA ALA A 3 -21.26 46.81 43.75
C ALA A 3 -21.25 46.08 42.38
N ALA A 4 -21.35 44.75 42.33
CA ALA A 4 -21.55 44.01 41.07
C ALA A 4 -22.92 44.32 40.44
N PRO A 5 -23.12 44.10 39.12
CA PRO A 5 -23.89 42.90 38.73
C PRO A 5 -23.52 42.24 37.39
N LEU A 6 -24.00 40.99 37.26
CA LEU A 6 -24.11 40.11 36.08
C LEU A 6 -25.02 40.69 34.99
N VAL A 7 -24.73 40.45 33.70
CA VAL A 7 -25.76 40.14 32.67
C VAL A 7 -25.17 39.31 31.53
N ALA A 8 -25.93 38.31 31.10
CA ALA A 8 -25.71 37.43 29.94
C ALA A 8 -26.25 38.03 28.64
N THR A 9 -25.71 37.65 27.48
CA THR A 9 -26.50 37.45 26.24
C THR A 9 -25.84 36.44 25.31
N ALA A 10 -26.57 35.38 24.99
CA ALA A 10 -26.32 34.46 23.90
C ALA A 10 -26.85 35.04 22.57
N GLN A 11 -26.13 34.82 21.48
CA GLN A 11 -26.51 34.94 20.06
C GLN A 11 -25.33 34.32 19.31
N ASP A 12 -25.45 33.28 18.48
CA ASP A 12 -26.00 33.34 17.12
C ASP A 12 -25.77 31.97 16.46
N ILE A 13 -26.82 31.20 16.08
CA ILE A 13 -26.89 30.30 14.88
C ILE A 13 -28.37 29.91 14.59
N PRO A 14 -28.95 30.25 13.42
CA PRO A 14 -30.15 29.63 12.81
C PRO A 14 -29.81 28.82 11.52
N PRO A 15 -30.78 28.27 10.75
CA PRO A 15 -31.79 27.25 11.08
C PRO A 15 -31.77 26.01 10.12
N ALA A 16 -32.55 24.98 10.45
CA ALA A 16 -32.76 23.76 9.65
C ALA A 16 -33.84 23.89 8.54
N PRO A 17 -33.79 23.10 7.45
CA PRO A 17 -34.94 22.83 6.58
C PRO A 17 -35.64 21.50 6.98
N GLN A 18 -36.89 21.54 7.46
CA GLN A 18 -38.16 21.46 6.72
C GLN A 18 -38.53 20.05 6.23
N GLY A 19 -39.28 19.35 7.08
CA GLY A 19 -40.12 18.22 6.69
C GLY A 19 -41.49 18.69 6.19
N GLY A 20 -41.96 18.08 5.10
CA GLY A 20 -43.30 18.28 4.57
C GLY A 20 -44.23 17.15 5.00
N PHE A 21 -45.23 17.49 5.81
CA PHE A 21 -46.41 16.68 6.09
C PHE A 21 -47.65 17.38 5.52
N TYR A 22 -48.50 16.63 4.82
CA TYR A 22 -49.93 16.88 4.58
C TYR A 22 -50.63 15.58 4.99
N GLY A 23 -51.74 15.47 5.74
CA GLY A 23 -52.67 16.42 6.32
C GLY A 23 -54.12 15.85 6.22
N GLY A 24 -54.79 15.62 7.36
CA GLY A 24 -56.26 15.42 7.52
C GLY A 24 -56.76 13.94 7.49
N GLN A 25 -57.79 13.50 8.22
CA GLN A 25 -58.85 14.16 9.00
C GLN A 25 -59.68 13.07 9.77
N TYR A 26 -60.29 13.42 10.93
CA TYR A 26 -61.36 12.76 11.76
C TYR A 26 -61.51 11.21 11.75
N GLY A 27 -61.49 10.47 12.86
CA GLY A 27 -62.39 10.56 14.02
C GLY A 27 -63.56 9.58 13.84
N GLU A 28 -63.54 8.42 14.51
CA GLU A 28 -64.74 7.70 14.99
C GLU A 28 -64.37 6.44 15.80
N GLN A 29 -65.04 6.29 16.93
CA GLN A 29 -64.91 5.21 17.91
C GLN A 29 -65.59 3.95 17.38
N GLY A 30 -64.90 2.81 17.43
CA GLY A 30 -65.43 1.52 17.00
C GLY A 30 -64.66 0.37 17.63
N SER A 31 -65.25 -0.18 18.67
CA SER A 31 -64.99 -1.44 19.37
C SER A 31 -64.25 -2.54 18.59
N SER A 32 -63.32 -3.22 19.28
CA SER A 32 -63.41 -4.66 19.63
C SER A 32 -62.05 -5.38 19.54
N THR A 33 -61.61 -5.85 20.72
CA THR A 33 -60.88 -7.11 20.96
C THR A 33 -59.81 -7.54 19.96
N ALA A 34 -58.55 -7.40 20.36
CA ALA A 34 -57.51 -8.39 20.07
C ALA A 34 -56.42 -8.31 21.14
N VAL A 35 -56.60 -9.04 22.23
CA VAL A 35 -55.50 -9.53 23.06
C VAL A 35 -55.45 -11.03 22.83
N ASP A 36 -54.46 -11.48 22.08
CA ASP A 36 -53.69 -12.71 22.31
C ASP A 36 -52.85 -13.01 21.05
N GLY A 37 -51.57 -13.32 21.25
CA GLY A 37 -50.79 -14.06 20.27
C GLY A 37 -49.60 -13.35 19.63
N VAL A 38 -48.42 -13.76 20.11
CA VAL A 38 -47.11 -13.83 19.43
C VAL A 38 -46.30 -12.55 19.19
N GLN A 39 -45.45 -12.29 20.20
CA GLN A 39 -44.18 -11.59 20.09
C GLN A 39 -43.25 -12.27 19.06
N GLY A 40 -42.49 -11.46 18.33
CA GLY A 40 -41.07 -11.75 18.12
C GLY A 40 -40.54 -11.77 16.70
N SER A 41 -40.04 -10.61 16.28
CA SER A 41 -38.76 -10.45 15.55
C SER A 41 -38.66 -11.02 14.12
N GLY A 42 -39.12 -10.22 13.16
CA GLY A 42 -38.62 -10.31 11.78
C GLY A 42 -37.17 -9.82 11.71
N ALA A 43 -36.22 -10.74 11.84
CA ALA A 43 -34.81 -10.49 11.55
C ALA A 43 -34.62 -10.41 10.03
N MET A 44 -34.44 -9.19 9.51
CA MET A 44 -33.92 -8.99 8.15
C MET A 44 -32.41 -9.28 8.15
N PRO A 45 -31.90 -10.17 7.27
CA PRO A 45 -30.47 -10.42 7.17
C PRO A 45 -29.77 -9.18 6.62
N GLN A 46 -28.90 -8.58 7.44
CA GLN A 46 -27.92 -7.59 6.98
C GLN A 46 -27.02 -8.25 5.94
N GLN A 47 -27.16 -7.79 4.69
CA GLN A 47 -26.32 -8.17 3.57
C GLN A 47 -24.89 -7.64 3.85
N PRO A 48 -23.87 -8.51 4.01
CA PRO A 48 -22.51 -8.04 4.22
C PRO A 48 -22.02 -7.32 2.95
N ALA A 49 -21.44 -6.13 3.15
CA ALA A 49 -20.70 -5.43 2.11
C ALA A 49 -19.65 -6.37 1.50
N PRO A 50 -19.37 -6.30 0.19
CA PRO A 50 -18.31 -7.09 -0.40
C PRO A 50 -16.98 -6.66 0.22
N SER A 51 -16.51 -7.45 1.19
CA SER A 51 -15.11 -7.49 1.56
C SER A 51 -14.33 -7.58 0.25
N GLN A 52 -13.50 -6.59 -0.04
CA GLN A 52 -12.52 -6.68 -1.11
C GLN A 52 -11.64 -7.87 -0.77
N SER A 53 -12.01 -9.04 -1.30
CA SER A 53 -11.24 -10.26 -1.22
C SER A 53 -9.90 -9.94 -1.84
N ALA A 54 -8.89 -9.71 -1.00
CA ALA A 54 -7.51 -9.67 -1.45
C ALA A 54 -7.33 -10.90 -2.38
N PRO A 55 -6.81 -10.70 -3.61
CA PRO A 55 -6.75 -11.77 -4.59
C PRO A 55 -6.15 -13.01 -3.93
N ALA A 56 -6.91 -14.11 -3.97
CA ALA A 56 -6.52 -15.35 -3.31
C ALA A 56 -5.12 -15.73 -3.79
N MET A 57 -4.17 -15.69 -2.86
CA MET A 57 -2.77 -15.84 -3.17
C MET A 57 -2.51 -17.26 -3.69
N THR A 58 -2.06 -17.38 -4.94
CA THR A 58 -1.80 -18.70 -5.53
C THR A 58 -0.67 -19.42 -4.80
N PRO A 59 -0.63 -20.77 -4.79
CA PRO A 59 0.45 -21.51 -4.15
C PRO A 59 1.84 -21.14 -4.68
N GLN A 60 1.95 -20.83 -5.98
CA GLN A 60 3.19 -20.36 -6.60
C GLN A 60 3.60 -18.99 -6.05
N MET A 61 2.67 -18.03 -6.01
CA MET A 61 2.95 -16.72 -5.43
C MET A 61 3.33 -16.83 -3.95
N ARG A 62 2.71 -17.75 -3.20
CA ARG A 62 3.06 -17.98 -1.79
C ARG A 62 4.51 -18.47 -1.64
N ARG A 63 4.94 -19.39 -2.50
CA ARG A 63 6.31 -19.89 -2.54
C ARG A 63 7.29 -18.78 -2.90
N ASP A 64 6.95 -17.96 -3.89
CA ASP A 64 7.77 -16.83 -4.34
C ASP A 64 7.98 -15.80 -3.22
N ILE A 65 6.91 -15.41 -2.53
CA ILE A 65 7.02 -14.49 -1.39
C ILE A 65 7.82 -15.14 -0.25
N THR A 66 7.59 -16.41 0.05
CA THR A 66 8.38 -17.13 1.08
C THR A 66 9.88 -17.12 0.75
N MET A 67 10.23 -17.34 -0.51
CA MET A 67 11.62 -17.26 -0.98
C MET A 67 12.18 -15.85 -0.82
N GLY A 68 11.44 -14.81 -1.21
CA GLY A 68 11.88 -13.42 -1.03
C GLY A 68 12.04 -13.02 0.44
N MET A 69 11.11 -13.42 1.31
CA MET A 69 11.15 -13.07 2.73
C MET A 69 12.26 -13.77 3.51
N THR A 70 12.63 -14.98 3.10
CA THR A 70 13.73 -15.74 3.73
C THR A 70 15.10 -15.40 3.14
N TYR A 71 15.13 -14.81 1.94
CA TYR A 71 16.37 -14.43 1.27
C TYR A 71 17.17 -13.41 2.07
N ARG A 72 18.44 -13.73 2.32
CA ARG A 72 19.39 -12.83 2.99
C ARG A 72 20.07 -11.94 1.96
N LEU A 73 19.93 -10.63 2.14
CA LEU A 73 20.61 -9.65 1.31
C LEU A 73 22.12 -9.67 1.60
N PRO A 74 22.98 -9.68 0.55
CA PRO A 74 24.40 -9.38 0.70
C PRO A 74 24.63 -8.01 1.37
N GLY A 75 25.72 -7.85 2.12
CA GLY A 75 26.05 -6.57 2.78
C GLY A 75 26.26 -5.42 1.79
N ASP A 76 26.77 -5.74 0.60
CA ASP A 76 26.98 -4.84 -0.54
C ASP A 76 25.77 -4.73 -1.47
N PHE A 77 24.63 -5.33 -1.12
CA PHE A 77 23.44 -5.34 -1.98
C PHE A 77 22.91 -3.94 -2.29
N LEU A 78 22.68 -3.11 -1.27
CA LEU A 78 22.09 -1.79 -1.43
C LEU A 78 22.85 -0.89 -2.41
N PRO A 79 24.18 -0.68 -2.26
CA PRO A 79 24.91 0.19 -3.19
C PRO A 79 24.98 -0.39 -4.60
N ARG A 80 25.10 -1.72 -4.74
CA ARG A 80 25.11 -2.37 -6.05
C ARG A 80 23.76 -2.30 -6.75
N ALA A 81 22.66 -2.49 -6.03
CA ALA A 81 21.31 -2.42 -6.57
C ALA A 81 21.01 -0.99 -7.05
N ALA A 82 21.39 0.03 -6.27
CA ALA A 82 21.24 1.43 -6.67
C ALA A 82 22.07 1.75 -7.93
N ALA A 83 23.34 1.32 -7.99
CA ALA A 83 24.18 1.48 -9.17
C ALA A 83 23.58 0.78 -10.41
N THR A 84 23.02 -0.41 -10.22
CA THR A 84 22.36 -1.18 -11.28
C THR A 84 21.17 -0.43 -11.85
N LEU A 85 20.27 0.08 -11.00
CA LEU A 85 19.11 0.85 -11.44
C LEU A 85 19.52 2.14 -12.16
N ASN A 86 20.54 2.85 -11.67
CA ASN A 86 21.07 4.03 -12.37
C ASN A 86 21.65 3.68 -13.75
N ALA A 87 22.33 2.54 -13.88
CA ALA A 87 22.88 2.07 -15.16
C ALA A 87 21.76 1.67 -16.13
N LEU A 88 20.69 1.03 -15.64
CA LEU A 88 19.50 0.72 -16.44
C LEU A 88 18.83 2.01 -16.93
N HIS A 89 18.62 2.98 -16.03
CA HIS A 89 18.04 4.28 -16.38
C HIS A 89 18.88 5.05 -17.40
N SER A 90 20.21 5.05 -17.24
CA SER A 90 21.13 5.70 -18.20
C SER A 90 21.12 5.01 -19.57
N SER A 91 20.75 3.74 -19.61
CA SER A 91 20.62 2.96 -20.85
C SER A 91 19.22 3.06 -21.46
N GLY A 92 18.31 3.84 -20.86
CA GLY A 92 16.90 3.92 -21.26
C GLY A 92 16.11 2.63 -21.05
N LEU A 93 16.66 1.67 -20.30
CA LEU A 93 16.01 0.41 -19.98
C LEU A 93 15.25 0.54 -18.66
N GLN A 94 14.02 0.06 -18.65
CA GLN A 94 13.23 -0.03 -17.42
C GLN A 94 13.10 -1.50 -17.00
N PRO A 95 13.27 -1.82 -15.70
CA PRO A 95 12.93 -3.14 -15.22
C PRO A 95 11.42 -3.40 -15.46
N PRO A 96 11.03 -4.63 -15.81
CA PRO A 96 9.65 -4.94 -16.12
C PRO A 96 8.73 -4.74 -14.92
N ASN A 97 7.51 -4.26 -15.15
CA ASN A 97 6.51 -4.17 -14.11
C ASN A 97 6.14 -5.59 -13.66
N SER A 98 6.56 -5.93 -12.44
CA SER A 98 6.40 -7.27 -11.87
C SER A 98 5.06 -7.45 -11.15
N THR A 99 4.16 -6.47 -11.23
CA THR A 99 2.85 -6.51 -10.56
C THR A 99 2.01 -7.67 -11.11
N GLY A 100 1.72 -8.66 -10.24
CA GLY A 100 0.92 -9.84 -10.60
C GLY A 100 1.69 -10.97 -11.28
N MET A 101 3.00 -10.84 -11.51
CA MET A 101 3.84 -11.92 -12.06
C MET A 101 4.44 -12.77 -10.95
N SER A 102 4.62 -14.07 -11.25
CA SER A 102 5.45 -14.95 -10.43
C SER A 102 6.92 -14.57 -10.55
N LEU A 103 7.72 -14.91 -9.53
CA LEU A 103 9.14 -14.59 -9.49
C LEU A 103 9.89 -15.15 -10.70
N GLU A 104 9.60 -16.39 -11.09
CA GLU A 104 10.17 -17.04 -12.29
C GLU A 104 9.76 -16.31 -13.59
N GLN A 105 8.54 -15.80 -13.68
CA GLN A 105 8.08 -15.05 -14.86
C GLN A 105 8.82 -13.70 -14.96
N THR A 106 9.04 -13.04 -13.83
CA THR A 106 9.85 -11.81 -13.77
C THR A 106 11.30 -12.07 -14.18
N ILE A 107 11.92 -13.16 -13.73
CA ILE A 107 13.27 -13.56 -14.14
C ILE A 107 13.32 -13.76 -15.66
N ALA A 108 12.38 -14.52 -16.22
CA ALA A 108 12.33 -14.78 -17.65
C ALA A 108 12.17 -13.49 -18.47
N GLN A 109 11.37 -12.52 -18.00
CA GLN A 109 11.27 -11.22 -18.67
C GLN A 109 12.58 -10.42 -18.63
N ILE A 110 13.25 -10.40 -17.48
CA ILE A 110 14.54 -9.73 -17.32
C ILE A 110 15.58 -10.32 -18.26
N GLU A 111 15.60 -11.64 -18.42
CA GLU A 111 16.48 -12.34 -19.35
C GLU A 111 16.12 -12.09 -20.81
N ALA A 112 14.85 -11.83 -21.11
CA ALA A 112 14.36 -11.53 -22.45
C ALA A 112 14.63 -10.09 -22.91
N ILE A 113 14.99 -9.16 -22.01
CA ILE A 113 15.28 -7.77 -22.36
C ILE A 113 16.72 -7.66 -22.88
N PRO A 114 16.93 -7.29 -24.16
CA PRO A 114 18.26 -7.16 -24.73
C PRO A 114 19.03 -6.04 -24.04
N GLY A 115 20.27 -6.33 -23.64
CA GLY A 115 21.16 -5.37 -22.96
C GLY A 115 21.00 -5.30 -21.44
N LEU A 116 19.94 -5.89 -20.87
CA LEU A 116 19.70 -5.83 -19.43
C LEU A 116 20.61 -6.80 -18.64
N VAL A 117 20.73 -8.05 -19.08
CA VAL A 117 21.60 -9.06 -18.42
C VAL A 117 23.06 -8.61 -18.32
N PRO A 118 23.69 -8.03 -19.36
CA PRO A 118 25.04 -7.47 -19.25
C PRO A 118 25.18 -6.40 -18.16
N ILE A 119 24.18 -5.52 -18.00
CA ILE A 119 24.19 -4.46 -16.97
C ILE A 119 24.09 -5.07 -15.57
N LEU A 120 23.22 -6.06 -15.38
CA LEU A 120 23.13 -6.81 -14.12
C LEU A 120 24.48 -7.45 -13.77
N ARG A 121 25.09 -8.16 -14.73
CA ARG A 121 26.35 -8.87 -14.52
C ARG A 121 27.52 -7.92 -14.26
N ALA A 122 27.55 -6.74 -14.90
CA ALA A 122 28.55 -5.72 -14.62
C ALA A 122 28.50 -5.20 -13.17
N ASN A 123 27.31 -5.25 -12.56
CA ASN A 123 27.10 -4.92 -11.15
C ASN A 123 27.09 -6.17 -10.24
N GLY A 124 27.53 -7.31 -10.77
CA GLY A 124 27.67 -8.60 -10.06
C GLY A 124 26.36 -9.35 -9.80
N PHE A 125 25.25 -8.95 -10.42
CA PHE A 125 23.97 -9.62 -10.28
C PHE A 125 23.69 -10.56 -11.44
N ASP A 126 23.11 -11.72 -11.13
CA ASP A 126 22.32 -12.50 -12.07
C ASP A 126 20.84 -12.10 -11.96
N ALA A 127 20.06 -12.32 -13.02
CA ALA A 127 18.62 -12.00 -13.08
C ALA A 127 17.86 -12.50 -11.84
N ARG A 128 18.08 -13.76 -11.46
CA ARG A 128 17.49 -14.36 -10.27
C ARG A 128 17.86 -13.66 -8.96
N SER A 129 19.15 -13.36 -8.77
CA SER A 129 19.64 -12.70 -7.56
C SER A 129 19.11 -11.27 -7.41
N PHE A 130 19.00 -10.56 -8.54
CA PHE A 130 18.45 -9.22 -8.58
C PHE A 130 16.96 -9.22 -8.20
N VAL A 131 16.15 -10.09 -8.82
CA VAL A 131 14.71 -10.18 -8.51
C VAL A 131 14.46 -10.59 -7.06
N LEU A 132 15.15 -11.63 -6.57
CA LEU A 132 15.04 -12.06 -5.17
C LEU A 132 15.45 -10.95 -4.21
N GLY A 133 16.56 -10.26 -4.49
CA GLY A 133 17.05 -9.15 -3.68
C GLY A 133 16.07 -7.98 -3.65
N MET A 134 15.55 -7.55 -4.80
CA MET A 134 14.57 -6.47 -4.89
C MET A 134 13.25 -6.82 -4.19
N THR A 135 12.82 -8.09 -4.28
CA THR A 135 11.64 -8.59 -3.57
C THR A 135 11.86 -8.59 -2.06
N ALA A 136 13.00 -9.12 -1.60
CA ALA A 136 13.39 -9.13 -0.18
C ALA A 136 13.49 -7.70 0.36
N PHE A 137 14.07 -6.78 -0.42
CA PHE A 137 14.18 -5.36 -0.10
C PHE A 137 12.79 -4.72 0.08
N GLY A 138 11.90 -4.85 -0.90
CA GLY A 138 10.55 -4.27 -0.82
C GLY A 138 9.72 -4.79 0.37
N MET A 139 9.80 -6.09 0.65
CA MET A 139 9.10 -6.70 1.79
C MET A 139 9.70 -6.30 3.14
N THR A 140 11.03 -6.19 3.22
CA THR A 140 11.72 -5.69 4.40
C THR A 140 11.36 -4.22 4.66
N LEU A 141 11.36 -3.39 3.62
CA LEU A 141 10.96 -1.98 3.70
C LEU A 141 9.51 -1.81 4.18
N ALA A 142 8.58 -2.60 3.63
CA ALA A 142 7.19 -2.58 4.06
C ALA A 142 7.06 -2.92 5.56
N THR A 143 7.82 -3.91 6.02
CA THR A 143 7.80 -4.33 7.44
C THR A 143 8.45 -3.30 8.35
N ASP A 144 9.56 -2.70 7.93
CA ASP A 144 10.23 -1.61 8.65
C ASP A 144 9.30 -0.38 8.80
N GLN A 145 8.46 -0.12 7.79
CA GLN A 145 7.40 0.89 7.82
C GLN A 145 6.14 0.48 8.60
N GLY A 146 6.18 -0.65 9.32
CA GLY A 146 5.06 -1.13 10.15
C GLY A 146 3.94 -1.85 9.39
N ARG A 147 4.13 -2.19 8.11
CA ARG A 147 3.16 -3.03 7.37
C ARG A 147 3.39 -4.49 7.72
N ALA A 148 2.37 -5.15 8.26
CA ALA A 148 2.43 -6.58 8.53
C ALA A 148 2.52 -7.37 7.21
N PRO A 149 3.30 -8.46 7.18
CA PRO A 149 3.31 -9.35 6.03
C PRO A 149 1.93 -10.02 5.86
N PRO A 150 1.60 -10.49 4.65
CA PRO A 150 0.34 -11.18 4.39
C PRO A 150 0.11 -12.35 5.38
N PRO A 151 -1.14 -12.64 5.77
CA PRO A 151 -1.43 -13.71 6.72
C PRO A 151 -0.89 -15.06 6.24
N GLY A 152 -0.15 -15.74 7.11
CA GLY A 152 0.51 -17.02 6.82
C GLY A 152 1.88 -16.91 6.16
N MET A 153 2.43 -15.70 6.01
CA MET A 153 3.81 -15.48 5.59
C MET A 153 4.78 -15.41 6.77
N PRO A 154 6.03 -15.86 6.61
CA PRO A 154 7.08 -15.60 7.61
C PRO A 154 7.40 -14.10 7.69
N ALA A 155 8.02 -13.64 8.76
CA ALA A 155 8.59 -12.29 8.82
C ALA A 155 9.81 -12.19 7.86
N PRO A 156 10.19 -10.96 7.43
CA PRO A 156 11.41 -10.77 6.66
C PRO A 156 12.63 -11.24 7.45
N ASN A 157 13.68 -11.62 6.72
CA ASN A 157 14.93 -12.04 7.34
C ASN A 157 15.47 -10.93 8.27
N PRO A 158 15.72 -11.21 9.56
CA PRO A 158 16.17 -10.20 10.52
C PRO A 158 17.53 -9.59 10.17
N ALA A 159 18.37 -10.32 9.41
CA ALA A 159 19.62 -9.77 8.90
C ALA A 159 19.40 -8.63 7.90
N ASN A 160 18.28 -8.65 7.15
CA ASN A 160 17.93 -7.58 6.21
C ASN A 160 17.47 -6.33 6.98
N LEU A 161 16.67 -6.50 8.04
CA LEU A 161 16.27 -5.39 8.92
C LEU A 161 17.50 -4.73 9.57
N ALA A 162 18.44 -5.54 10.09
CA ALA A 162 19.68 -5.02 10.64
C ALA A 162 20.52 -4.25 9.61
N LEU A 163 20.56 -4.73 8.36
CA LEU A 163 21.24 -4.05 7.25
C LEU A 163 20.59 -2.70 6.95
N PHE A 164 19.26 -2.61 6.95
CA PHE A 164 18.54 -1.36 6.72
C PHE A 164 18.83 -0.33 7.81
N HIS A 165 18.82 -0.75 9.08
CA HIS A 165 19.12 0.12 10.21
C HIS A 165 20.60 0.53 10.25
N ALA A 166 21.51 -0.32 9.76
CA ALA A 166 22.93 0.00 9.65
C ALA A 166 23.24 0.98 8.50
N HIS A 167 22.44 1.00 7.44
CA HIS A 167 22.69 1.77 6.23
C HIS A 167 21.45 2.55 5.72
N PRO A 168 20.87 3.45 6.54
CA PRO A 168 19.64 4.16 6.19
C PRO A 168 19.79 5.01 4.93
N ASP A 169 20.93 5.68 4.73
CA ASP A 169 21.21 6.47 3.54
C ASP A 169 21.21 5.63 2.25
N GLN A 170 21.73 4.40 2.31
CA GLN A 170 21.77 3.50 1.17
C GLN A 170 20.39 2.94 0.83
N VAL A 171 19.56 2.70 1.86
CA VAL A 171 18.15 2.33 1.67
C VAL A 171 17.41 3.46 0.96
N GLN A 172 17.58 4.71 1.39
CA GLN A 172 16.95 5.85 0.72
C GLN A 172 17.43 6.01 -0.72
N ALA A 173 18.74 5.91 -0.98
CA ALA A 173 19.29 5.98 -2.33
C ALA A 173 18.68 4.92 -3.26
N LEU A 174 18.47 3.71 -2.76
CA LEU A 174 17.82 2.65 -3.52
C LEU A 174 16.33 2.94 -3.77
N ILE A 175 15.58 3.44 -2.76
CA ILE A 175 14.18 3.85 -2.94
C ILE A 175 14.07 4.93 -4.02
N GLN A 176 14.95 5.93 -3.99
CA GLN A 176 15.00 6.99 -5.01
C GLN A 176 15.32 6.42 -6.39
N ALA A 177 16.29 5.50 -6.49
CA ALA A 177 16.63 4.85 -7.75
C ALA A 177 15.49 3.98 -8.31
N ILE A 178 14.63 3.41 -7.48
CA ILE A 178 13.42 2.68 -7.92
C ILE A 178 12.32 3.65 -8.38
N GLY A 179 12.16 4.76 -7.65
CA GLY A 179 11.10 5.75 -7.90
C GLY A 179 11.43 6.80 -8.97
N ALA A 180 12.68 6.89 -9.42
CA ALA A 180 13.12 7.87 -10.40
C ALA A 180 12.59 7.52 -11.81
N PRO A 181 11.65 8.29 -12.39
CA PRO A 181 11.29 8.12 -13.79
C PRO A 181 12.47 8.54 -14.68
N PRO A 182 12.68 7.89 -15.86
CA PRO A 182 13.66 8.34 -16.82
C PRO A 182 13.27 9.73 -17.31
N GLY A 183 14.06 10.75 -16.94
CA GLY A 183 13.84 12.12 -17.38
C GLY A 183 14.14 13.23 -16.38
N GLN A 184 14.36 12.94 -15.08
CA GLN A 184 14.57 14.01 -14.09
C GLN A 184 16.04 14.36 -13.79
N MET A 185 17.02 13.73 -14.45
CA MET A 185 18.44 14.12 -14.34
C MET A 185 18.91 15.03 -15.48
N GLN A 186 17.99 15.68 -16.21
CA GLN A 186 18.32 16.65 -17.24
C GLN A 186 17.47 17.91 -17.12
N ALA A 187 17.74 18.68 -16.08
CA ALA A 187 17.66 20.13 -16.15
C ALA A 187 19.09 20.67 -16.01
N THR A 188 19.84 20.60 -17.11
CA THR A 188 21.09 21.36 -17.26
C THR A 188 20.73 22.84 -17.08
N PRO A 189 21.31 23.57 -16.11
CA PRO A 189 21.16 25.02 -16.05
C PRO A 189 22.09 25.61 -17.11
N GLY A 190 21.56 25.92 -18.29
CA GLY A 190 22.37 26.49 -19.37
C GLY A 190 21.49 27.16 -20.42
N GLY A 191 21.51 28.51 -20.42
CA GLY A 191 20.88 29.31 -21.46
C GLY A 191 20.22 30.59 -20.94
N GLN A 192 20.94 31.39 -20.16
CA GLN A 192 20.70 32.83 -20.16
C GLN A 192 21.45 33.37 -21.38
N GLU A 193 20.71 33.78 -22.41
CA GLU A 193 21.13 34.79 -23.38
C GLU A 193 19.94 35.72 -23.67
#